data_AF-I0I9I0-F1
#
_entry.id   AF-I0I9I0-F1
#
_cell.length_a   1.000
_cell.length_b   1.000
_cell.length_c   1.000
_cell.angle_alpha   90.00
_cell.angle_beta   90.00
_cell.angle_gamma   90.00
#
_symmetry.space_group_name_H-M   'P 1'
#
loop_
_entity.id
_entity.type
_entity.pdbx_description
1 polymer ?
#
loop_
_entity_poly.entity_id
_entity_poly.type
_entity_poly.pdbx_seq_one_letter_code
_entity_poly.pdbx_strand_id
1 'polypeptide(L)'
;MAPFDLPGSALSAEDFTAALRRIQARRLLVLMDCCHAAGMATAKDAPPFFAPAALPKGVADALKQDAGRAVFSSSTGAQVSWVQPDSSLSLYTYHLIEALQGAGNRPGDTVVRLSDLMNYLGKAVPAGARALGKEQTPFFDTATEDFPVALLRGGKGLPAGGWAAVRDEAAQQVTRIVQATGDRSVAPGGDVIGSVIVTGDQNIVQQGKYNVSIGQASGMTIGDQMTPSAKKPAKGITMIPVESSMVDSVGYDEERHLLQVMFTSGQVYCYENVPPEVFQGLLEAESKGRYMRDYIIDVYPYRRGPCRET
;
A
#
# COMPACT_ATOMS: atom_id res chain seq x y z
N MET A 1 9.43 -0.93 -19.65
CA MET A 1 9.05 -2.21 -20.28
C MET A 1 8.34 -1.90 -21.58
N ALA A 2 8.83 -2.40 -22.72
CA ALA A 2 8.11 -2.25 -23.98
C ALA A 2 6.86 -3.16 -23.95
N PRO A 3 5.67 -2.69 -24.37
CA PRO A 3 4.39 -3.40 -24.23
C PRO A 3 4.23 -4.67 -25.11
N PHE A 4 5.33 -5.23 -25.60
CA PHE A 4 5.36 -6.36 -26.54
C PHE A 4 6.27 -7.52 -26.11
N ASP A 5 6.88 -7.47 -24.92
CA ASP A 5 7.59 -8.64 -24.34
C ASP A 5 6.58 -9.63 -23.73
N LEU A 6 5.75 -10.22 -24.58
CA LEU A 6 4.70 -11.14 -24.17
C LEU A 6 5.24 -12.36 -23.39
N PRO A 7 6.36 -13.01 -23.77
CA PRO A 7 6.91 -14.12 -23.00
C PRO A 7 7.33 -13.73 -21.57
N GLY A 8 7.79 -12.48 -21.38
CA GLY A 8 8.22 -11.98 -20.07
C GLY A 8 7.12 -11.28 -19.25
N SER A 9 5.94 -11.01 -19.83
CA SER A 9 4.88 -10.21 -19.19
C SER A 9 3.47 -10.81 -19.24
N ALA A 10 3.22 -11.85 -20.04
CA ALA A 10 1.93 -12.54 -20.08
C ALA A 10 1.81 -13.54 -18.94
N LEU A 11 0.59 -13.67 -18.39
CA LEU A 11 0.27 -14.71 -17.43
C LEU A 11 -0.23 -15.96 -18.18
N SER A 12 0.47 -17.09 -18.01
CA SER A 12 0.00 -18.35 -18.56
C SER A 12 -1.32 -18.75 -17.90
N ALA A 13 -2.23 -19.32 -18.67
CA ALA A 13 -3.51 -19.70 -18.12
C ALA A 13 -3.45 -20.97 -17.24
N GLU A 14 -2.39 -21.78 -17.38
CA GLU A 14 -2.07 -22.85 -16.44
C GLU A 14 -1.67 -22.29 -15.07
N ASP A 15 -0.76 -21.31 -15.03
CA ASP A 15 -0.34 -20.64 -13.80
C ASP A 15 -1.50 -19.89 -13.14
N PHE A 16 -2.32 -19.20 -13.94
CA PHE A 16 -3.53 -18.54 -13.46
C PHE A 16 -4.48 -19.54 -12.80
N THR A 17 -4.72 -20.69 -13.44
CA THR A 17 -5.59 -21.74 -12.88
C THR A 17 -5.01 -22.34 -11.61
N ALA A 18 -3.71 -22.61 -11.60
CA ALA A 18 -3.01 -23.12 -10.42
C ALA A 18 -3.09 -22.14 -9.24
N ALA A 19 -2.98 -20.83 -9.51
CA ALA A 19 -3.16 -19.79 -8.50
C ALA A 19 -4.60 -19.75 -7.97
N LEU A 20 -5.61 -19.80 -8.84
CA LEU A 20 -7.02 -19.80 -8.42
C LEU A 20 -7.38 -21.04 -7.58
N ARG A 21 -6.80 -22.21 -7.88
CA ARG A 21 -6.99 -23.43 -7.08
C ARG A 21 -6.47 -23.32 -5.65
N ARG A 22 -5.42 -22.51 -5.43
CA ARG A 22 -4.85 -22.30 -4.08
C ARG A 22 -5.75 -21.46 -3.17
N ILE A 23 -6.71 -20.71 -3.72
CA ILE A 23 -7.64 -19.88 -2.95
C ILE A 23 -8.61 -20.77 -2.17
N GLN A 24 -8.53 -20.71 -0.84
CA GLN A 24 -9.37 -21.46 0.10
C GLN A 24 -10.66 -20.69 0.47
N ALA A 25 -11.39 -20.22 -0.54
CA ALA A 25 -12.65 -19.49 -0.33
C ALA A 25 -13.86 -20.42 -0.54
N ARG A 26 -14.88 -20.31 0.33
CA ARG A 26 -16.15 -21.05 0.17
C ARG A 26 -16.86 -20.71 -1.14
N ARG A 27 -16.73 -19.47 -1.61
CA ARG A 27 -17.30 -18.99 -2.88
C ARG A 27 -16.27 -18.10 -3.58
N LEU A 28 -16.11 -18.28 -4.88
CA LEU A 28 -15.15 -17.53 -5.69
C LEU A 28 -15.81 -17.10 -7.00
N LEU A 29 -15.92 -15.79 -7.19
CA LEU A 29 -16.30 -15.19 -8.47
C LEU A 29 -15.05 -14.64 -9.16
N VAL A 30 -14.76 -15.13 -10.35
CA VAL A 30 -13.68 -14.64 -11.21
C VAL A 30 -14.30 -13.83 -12.34
N LEU A 31 -13.86 -12.59 -12.52
CA LEU A 31 -14.33 -11.69 -13.58
C LEU A 31 -13.15 -11.41 -14.52
N MET A 32 -13.30 -11.72 -15.80
CA MET A 32 -12.26 -11.59 -16.80
C MET A 32 -12.69 -10.59 -17.87
N ASP A 33 -12.05 -9.44 -17.90
CA ASP A 33 -12.24 -8.44 -18.95
C ASP A 33 -11.06 -8.43 -19.92
N CYS A 34 -11.09 -9.34 -20.89
CA CYS A 34 -10.08 -9.44 -21.93
C CYS A 34 -10.72 -9.93 -23.24
N CYS A 35 -10.11 -9.58 -24.38
CA CYS A 35 -10.54 -10.07 -25.69
C CYS A 35 -10.34 -11.59 -25.77
N HIS A 36 -11.25 -12.30 -26.45
CA HIS A 36 -11.24 -13.77 -26.61
C HIS A 36 -11.53 -14.59 -25.35
N ALA A 37 -12.09 -13.99 -24.32
CA ALA A 37 -12.12 -14.60 -23.00
C ALA A 37 -13.07 -15.82 -22.84
N ALA A 38 -13.77 -16.29 -23.88
CA ALA A 38 -14.64 -17.49 -23.78
C ALA A 38 -14.64 -18.52 -24.93
N GLY A 39 -13.64 -18.57 -25.80
CA GLY A 39 -13.64 -19.49 -26.95
C GLY A 39 -12.26 -19.76 -27.53
N MET A 40 -11.62 -20.83 -27.03
CA MET A 40 -10.35 -21.42 -27.50
C MET A 40 -10.68 -22.52 -28.49
N ALA A 41 -11.52 -22.19 -29.45
CA ALA A 41 -11.91 -23.13 -30.47
C ALA A 41 -12.19 -22.32 -31.72
N THR A 42 -11.31 -22.49 -32.70
CA THR A 42 -11.47 -22.13 -34.12
C THR A 42 -11.12 -20.67 -34.52
N ALA A 43 -9.89 -20.47 -34.97
CA ALA A 43 -9.55 -19.61 -36.10
C ALA A 43 -8.25 -20.10 -36.75
N LYS A 44 -8.24 -20.25 -38.07
CA LYS A 44 -7.22 -20.99 -38.84
C LYS A 44 -6.09 -20.12 -39.41
N ASP A 45 -6.03 -18.81 -39.13
CA ASP A 45 -5.09 -17.90 -39.84
C ASP A 45 -4.41 -16.86 -38.93
N ALA A 46 -3.89 -17.27 -37.76
CA ALA A 46 -2.99 -16.44 -36.93
C ALA A 46 -1.51 -16.84 -37.15
N PRO A 47 -0.54 -15.90 -37.07
CA PRO A 47 0.89 -16.21 -37.21
C PRO A 47 1.34 -17.31 -36.23
N PRO A 48 2.30 -18.19 -36.60
CA PRO A 48 2.51 -19.51 -35.99
C PRO A 48 2.92 -19.52 -34.50
N PHE A 49 3.16 -18.36 -33.90
CA PHE A 49 3.46 -18.17 -32.47
C PHE A 49 2.27 -17.67 -31.63
N PHE A 50 1.14 -17.34 -32.26
CA PHE A 50 -0.09 -16.92 -31.59
C PHE A 50 -1.13 -18.04 -31.67
N ALA A 51 -1.16 -18.89 -30.65
CA ALA A 51 -2.33 -19.71 -30.38
C ALA A 51 -3.41 -18.80 -29.74
N PRO A 52 -4.62 -18.68 -30.33
CA PRO A 52 -5.70 -17.89 -29.75
C PRO A 52 -6.05 -18.44 -28.36
N ALA A 53 -5.69 -17.73 -27.30
CA ALA A 53 -5.89 -18.12 -25.91
C ALA A 53 -7.19 -17.55 -25.35
N ALA A 54 -8.29 -18.27 -25.51
CA ALA A 54 -9.35 -18.27 -24.52
C ALA A 54 -8.95 -18.94 -23.21
N LEU A 55 -9.90 -19.02 -22.28
CA LEU A 55 -9.86 -19.98 -21.19
C LEU A 55 -9.34 -21.31 -21.75
N PRO A 56 -8.15 -21.79 -21.36
CA PRO A 56 -7.76 -23.12 -21.75
C PRO A 56 -8.84 -24.08 -21.33
N LYS A 57 -9.18 -24.99 -22.25
CA LYS A 57 -9.96 -26.17 -21.94
C LYS A 57 -9.41 -26.73 -20.64
N GLY A 58 -10.16 -26.61 -19.55
CA GLY A 58 -9.67 -26.92 -18.22
C GLY A 58 -9.72 -25.80 -17.17
N VAL A 59 -9.72 -24.49 -17.45
CA VAL A 59 -9.82 -23.47 -16.36
C VAL A 59 -11.22 -23.45 -15.79
N ALA A 60 -12.21 -23.29 -16.67
CA ALA A 60 -13.59 -23.32 -16.29
C ALA A 60 -13.91 -24.70 -15.67
N ASP A 61 -13.51 -25.80 -16.33
CA ASP A 61 -13.74 -27.15 -15.83
C ASP A 61 -12.97 -27.48 -14.53
N ALA A 62 -11.79 -26.92 -14.30
CA ALA A 62 -11.04 -27.04 -13.06
C ALA A 62 -11.70 -26.26 -11.92
N LEU A 63 -12.27 -25.10 -12.23
CA LEU A 63 -13.00 -24.29 -11.26
C LEU A 63 -14.38 -24.91 -10.95
N LYS A 64 -14.95 -25.70 -11.85
CA LYS A 64 -16.18 -26.49 -11.62
C LYS A 64 -16.00 -27.64 -10.62
N GLN A 65 -14.78 -28.11 -10.36
CA GLN A 65 -14.54 -29.24 -9.45
C GLN A 65 -14.88 -28.92 -7.99
N ASP A 66 -14.84 -27.64 -7.61
CA ASP A 66 -15.20 -27.16 -6.28
C ASP A 66 -16.55 -26.45 -6.30
N ALA A 67 -17.44 -26.82 -5.37
CA ALA A 67 -18.69 -26.10 -5.16
C ALA A 67 -18.42 -24.63 -4.77
N GLY A 68 -19.19 -23.69 -5.33
CA GLY A 68 -19.08 -22.27 -4.96
C GLY A 68 -18.37 -21.36 -5.96
N ARG A 69 -17.91 -21.87 -7.12
CA ARG A 69 -17.11 -21.09 -8.08
C ARG A 69 -17.89 -20.67 -9.33
N ALA A 70 -17.65 -19.44 -9.78
CA ALA A 70 -18.22 -18.86 -11.00
C ALA A 70 -17.17 -18.05 -11.76
N VAL A 71 -17.21 -18.09 -13.09
CA VAL A 71 -16.30 -17.35 -13.98
C VAL A 71 -17.10 -16.57 -15.00
N PHE A 72 -16.97 -15.25 -15.00
CA PHE A 72 -17.57 -14.39 -16.01
C PHE A 72 -16.49 -13.77 -16.88
N SER A 73 -16.85 -13.57 -18.13
CA SER A 73 -15.93 -13.20 -19.18
C SER A 73 -16.58 -12.17 -20.10
N SER A 74 -15.83 -11.14 -20.49
CA SER A 74 -16.39 -9.97 -21.17
C SER A 74 -16.85 -10.22 -22.60
N SER A 75 -16.34 -11.27 -23.25
CA SER A 75 -16.71 -11.68 -24.60
C SER A 75 -16.61 -13.19 -24.76
N THR A 76 -17.39 -13.75 -25.69
CA THR A 76 -17.14 -15.09 -26.22
C THR A 76 -15.79 -15.11 -26.95
N GLY A 77 -15.15 -16.27 -27.12
CA GLY A 77 -13.82 -16.27 -27.77
C GLY A 77 -13.81 -15.98 -29.26
N ALA A 78 -14.99 -16.01 -29.89
CA ALA A 78 -15.17 -15.57 -31.27
C ALA A 78 -15.31 -14.04 -31.38
N GLN A 79 -15.42 -13.32 -30.26
CA GLN A 79 -15.73 -11.90 -30.21
C GLN A 79 -14.64 -11.10 -29.50
N VAL A 80 -14.61 -9.80 -29.80
CA VAL A 80 -13.69 -8.81 -29.21
C VAL A 80 -14.41 -8.08 -28.07
N SER A 81 -13.66 -7.65 -27.07
CA SER A 81 -14.16 -6.78 -26.00
C SER A 81 -13.90 -5.31 -26.38
N TRP A 82 -14.96 -4.49 -26.38
CA TRP A 82 -14.90 -3.10 -26.83
C TRP A 82 -14.74 -2.11 -25.67
N VAL A 83 -14.26 -0.92 -26.02
CA VAL A 83 -14.15 0.23 -25.11
C VAL A 83 -15.29 1.21 -25.41
N GLN A 84 -15.78 1.89 -24.37
CA GLN A 84 -16.75 2.98 -24.52
C GLN A 84 -16.22 4.07 -25.48
N PRO A 85 -17.08 4.81 -26.18
CA PRO A 85 -16.66 5.86 -27.11
C PRO A 85 -15.78 6.95 -26.47
N ASP A 86 -16.00 7.23 -25.18
CA ASP A 86 -15.22 8.20 -24.41
C ASP A 86 -13.87 7.64 -23.92
N SER A 87 -13.54 6.39 -24.27
CA SER A 87 -12.33 5.67 -23.87
C SER A 87 -12.13 5.55 -22.34
N SER A 88 -13.16 5.80 -21.53
CA SER A 88 -13.05 5.81 -20.07
C SER A 88 -12.91 4.40 -19.49
N LEU A 89 -13.71 3.46 -20.00
CA LEU A 89 -13.82 2.09 -19.52
C LEU A 89 -14.14 1.13 -20.66
N SER A 90 -13.83 -0.16 -20.47
CA SER A 90 -14.41 -1.18 -21.35
C SER A 90 -15.93 -1.17 -21.25
N LEU A 91 -16.60 -1.54 -22.34
CA LEU A 91 -18.06 -1.67 -22.38
C LEU A 91 -18.57 -2.66 -21.31
N TYR A 92 -17.85 -3.76 -21.10
CA TYR A 92 -18.18 -4.76 -20.10
C TYR A 92 -17.99 -4.23 -18.68
N THR A 93 -16.85 -3.62 -18.39
CA THR A 93 -16.53 -3.08 -17.07
C THR A 93 -17.49 -1.95 -16.70
N TYR A 94 -17.87 -1.11 -17.66
CA TYR A 94 -18.90 -0.08 -17.46
C TYR A 94 -20.22 -0.70 -16.96
N HIS A 95 -20.77 -1.66 -17.69
CA HIS A 95 -22.03 -2.31 -17.30
C HIS A 95 -21.90 -3.22 -16.07
N LEU A 96 -20.70 -3.75 -15.80
CA LEU A 96 -20.42 -4.50 -14.57
C LEU A 96 -20.51 -3.60 -13.35
N ILE A 97 -19.95 -2.38 -13.42
CA ILE A 97 -20.04 -1.42 -12.32
C ILE A 97 -21.50 -1.00 -12.11
N GLU A 98 -22.25 -0.73 -13.17
CA GLU A 98 -23.70 -0.47 -13.07
C GLU A 98 -24.41 -1.63 -12.35
N ALA A 99 -24.13 -2.88 -12.74
CA ALA A 99 -24.74 -4.06 -12.13
C ALA A 99 -24.39 -4.21 -10.65
N LEU A 100 -23.12 -3.99 -10.27
CA LEU A 100 -22.66 -4.01 -8.89
C LEU A 100 -23.29 -2.90 -8.02
N GLN A 101 -23.72 -1.81 -8.65
CA GLN A 101 -24.46 -0.72 -8.01
C GLN A 101 -25.98 -0.96 -7.98
N GLY A 102 -26.47 -2.06 -8.58
CA GLY A 102 -27.85 -2.50 -8.54
C GLY A 102 -28.61 -2.39 -9.86
N ALA A 103 -27.94 -2.12 -10.98
CA ALA A 103 -28.58 -2.24 -12.28
C ALA A 103 -28.96 -3.71 -12.53
N GLY A 104 -30.27 -3.98 -12.65
CA GLY A 104 -30.81 -5.33 -12.74
C GLY A 104 -31.45 -5.85 -11.45
N ASN A 105 -31.24 -5.18 -10.32
CA ASN A 105 -31.91 -5.48 -9.05
C ASN A 105 -33.29 -4.84 -8.95
N ARG A 106 -34.12 -5.38 -8.04
CA ARG A 106 -35.45 -4.88 -7.73
C ARG A 106 -35.40 -3.81 -6.64
N PRO A 107 -36.37 -2.88 -6.59
CA PRO A 107 -36.53 -2.00 -5.45
C PRO A 107 -36.63 -2.80 -4.15
N GLY A 108 -35.91 -2.35 -3.11
CA GLY A 108 -35.83 -3.05 -1.83
C GLY A 108 -34.80 -4.17 -1.74
N ASP A 109 -34.20 -4.61 -2.86
CA ASP A 109 -33.06 -5.53 -2.79
C ASP A 109 -31.90 -4.87 -2.04
N THR A 110 -31.28 -5.64 -1.14
CA THR A 110 -30.15 -5.17 -0.30
C THR A 110 -28.80 -5.69 -0.76
N VAL A 111 -28.79 -6.66 -1.67
CA VAL A 111 -27.59 -7.30 -2.20
C VAL A 111 -27.71 -7.52 -3.70
N VAL A 112 -26.58 -7.44 -4.40
CA VAL A 112 -26.45 -7.94 -5.77
C VAL A 112 -26.09 -9.41 -5.69
N ARG A 113 -26.76 -10.25 -6.48
CA ARG A 113 -26.48 -11.68 -6.60
C ARG A 113 -25.81 -12.03 -7.92
N LEU A 114 -25.24 -13.23 -7.98
CA LEU A 114 -24.64 -13.76 -9.21
C LEU A 114 -25.65 -13.74 -10.36
N SER A 115 -26.90 -14.15 -10.11
CA SER A 115 -27.98 -14.12 -11.11
C SER A 115 -28.31 -12.71 -11.61
N ASP A 116 -28.23 -11.71 -10.74
CA ASP A 116 -28.53 -10.32 -11.11
C ASP A 116 -27.47 -9.80 -12.09
N LEU A 117 -26.20 -10.06 -11.78
CA LEU A 117 -25.08 -9.75 -12.67
C LEU A 117 -25.25 -10.42 -14.03
N MET A 118 -25.52 -11.74 -14.07
CA MET A 118 -25.70 -12.48 -15.32
C MET A 118 -26.84 -11.90 -16.17
N ASN A 119 -27.99 -11.68 -15.54
CA ASN A 119 -29.19 -11.19 -16.21
C ASN A 119 -29.01 -9.79 -16.77
N TYR A 120 -28.33 -8.90 -16.04
CA TYR A 120 -28.08 -7.55 -16.48
C TYR A 120 -27.00 -7.51 -17.57
N LEU A 121 -25.82 -8.07 -17.31
CA LEU A 121 -24.69 -8.07 -18.23
C LEU A 121 -25.04 -8.75 -19.56
N GLY A 122 -25.77 -9.87 -19.52
CA GLY A 122 -26.22 -10.60 -20.70
C GLY A 122 -27.17 -9.80 -21.61
N LYS A 123 -27.76 -8.71 -21.11
CA LYS A 123 -28.63 -7.80 -21.88
C LYS A 123 -27.93 -6.50 -22.25
N ALA A 124 -27.30 -5.86 -21.26
CA ALA A 124 -26.72 -4.53 -21.39
C ALA A 124 -25.50 -4.52 -22.32
N VAL A 125 -24.59 -5.49 -22.18
CA VAL A 125 -23.36 -5.54 -22.99
C VAL A 125 -23.66 -5.75 -24.47
N PRO A 126 -24.50 -6.73 -24.88
CA PRO A 126 -24.88 -6.86 -26.29
C PRO A 126 -25.64 -5.64 -26.83
N ALA A 127 -26.49 -5.01 -26.02
CA ALA A 127 -27.22 -3.82 -26.43
C ALA A 127 -26.27 -2.62 -26.67
N GLY A 128 -25.33 -2.40 -25.76
CA GLY A 128 -24.29 -1.38 -25.88
C GLY A 128 -23.39 -1.62 -27.09
N ALA A 129 -22.98 -2.86 -27.34
CA ALA A 129 -22.16 -3.20 -28.51
C ALA A 129 -22.89 -2.93 -29.82
N ARG A 130 -24.18 -3.31 -29.91
CA ARG A 130 -25.01 -3.05 -31.09
C ARG A 130 -25.18 -1.55 -31.37
N ALA A 131 -25.29 -0.73 -30.32
CA ALA A 131 -25.36 0.73 -30.47
C ALA A 131 -24.09 1.32 -31.11
N LEU A 132 -22.95 0.62 -30.98
CA LEU A 132 -21.69 0.97 -31.63
C LEU A 132 -21.51 0.30 -33.01
N GLY A 133 -22.51 -0.43 -33.50
CA GLY A 133 -22.40 -1.24 -34.72
C GLY A 133 -21.45 -2.42 -34.57
N LYS A 134 -21.26 -2.92 -33.34
CA LYS A 134 -20.36 -4.03 -32.99
C LYS A 134 -21.12 -5.20 -32.37
N GLU A 135 -20.41 -6.30 -32.15
CA GLU A 135 -20.90 -7.44 -31.38
C GLU A 135 -19.99 -7.72 -30.18
N GLN A 136 -20.63 -7.98 -29.04
CA GLN A 136 -19.98 -8.48 -27.84
C GLN A 136 -21.03 -9.18 -26.98
N THR A 137 -20.80 -10.45 -26.69
CA THR A 137 -21.66 -11.25 -25.81
C THR A 137 -20.81 -11.76 -24.66
N PRO A 138 -21.13 -11.39 -23.40
CA PRO A 138 -20.41 -11.91 -22.25
C PRO A 138 -20.70 -13.40 -22.08
N PHE A 139 -19.73 -14.12 -21.53
CA PHE A 139 -19.86 -15.52 -21.22
C PHE A 139 -19.85 -15.74 -19.71
N PHE A 140 -20.70 -16.64 -19.25
CA PHE A 140 -20.86 -16.96 -17.84
C PHE A 140 -20.76 -18.47 -17.67
N ASP A 141 -19.83 -18.92 -16.85
CA ASP A 141 -19.72 -20.31 -16.43
C ASP A 141 -19.96 -20.40 -14.92
N THR A 142 -20.99 -21.14 -14.53
CA THR A 142 -21.39 -21.31 -13.13
C THR A 142 -21.64 -22.79 -12.85
N ALA A 143 -21.00 -23.33 -11.81
CA ALA A 143 -21.27 -24.67 -11.26
C ALA A 143 -21.71 -24.59 -9.80
N THR A 144 -22.32 -23.47 -9.43
CA THR A 144 -22.63 -23.12 -8.04
C THR A 144 -24.07 -22.61 -7.91
N GLU A 145 -24.61 -22.76 -6.70
CA GLU A 145 -25.79 -22.04 -6.26
C GLU A 145 -25.59 -20.52 -6.41
N ASP A 146 -26.70 -19.80 -6.60
CA ASP A 146 -26.69 -18.34 -6.62
C ASP A 146 -26.24 -17.78 -5.26
N PHE A 147 -25.40 -16.74 -5.27
CA PHE A 147 -24.87 -16.14 -4.07
C PHE A 147 -24.71 -14.61 -4.15
N PRO A 148 -24.77 -13.91 -2.99
CA PRO A 148 -24.52 -12.46 -2.94
C PRO A 148 -23.07 -12.12 -3.29
N VAL A 149 -22.88 -11.14 -4.16
CA VAL A 149 -21.58 -10.67 -4.65
C VAL A 149 -21.27 -9.24 -4.19
N ALA A 150 -22.28 -8.43 -3.88
CA ALA A 150 -22.11 -7.06 -3.37
C ALA A 150 -23.25 -6.63 -2.46
N LEU A 151 -22.98 -5.70 -1.53
CA LEU A 151 -24.00 -5.03 -0.73
C LEU A 151 -24.47 -3.76 -1.44
N LEU A 152 -25.78 -3.63 -1.66
CA LEU A 152 -26.35 -2.44 -2.27
C LEU A 152 -26.36 -1.30 -1.26
N ARG A 153 -25.60 -0.24 -1.56
CA ARG A 153 -25.47 0.97 -0.72
C ARG A 153 -25.10 0.62 0.74
N GLY A 154 -24.16 -0.32 0.92
CA GLY A 154 -23.73 -0.79 2.24
C GLY A 154 -24.81 -1.59 2.98
N GLY A 155 -25.74 -2.21 2.25
CA GLY A 155 -26.84 -3.01 2.80
C GLY A 155 -28.13 -2.23 3.04
N LYS A 156 -28.15 -0.92 2.76
CA LYS A 156 -29.37 -0.08 2.83
C LYS A 156 -30.39 -0.43 1.74
N GLY A 157 -29.92 -1.06 0.67
CA GLY A 157 -30.73 -1.47 -0.46
C GLY A 157 -31.12 -0.35 -1.43
N LEU A 158 -31.72 -0.76 -2.54
CA LEU A 158 -32.23 0.17 -3.55
C LEU A 158 -33.48 0.90 -3.05
N PRO A 159 -33.60 2.21 -3.32
CA PRO A 159 -34.80 2.98 -2.97
C PRO A 159 -36.02 2.48 -3.74
N ALA A 160 -37.21 2.97 -3.37
CA ALA A 160 -38.46 2.61 -4.05
C ALA A 160 -38.44 2.89 -5.56
N GLY A 161 -37.72 3.93 -6.00
CA GLY A 161 -37.49 4.24 -7.42
C GLY A 161 -36.49 3.32 -8.13
N GLY A 162 -35.94 2.32 -7.44
CA GLY A 162 -35.02 1.32 -7.99
C GLY A 162 -33.73 1.92 -8.56
N TRP A 163 -33.13 1.21 -9.52
CA TRP A 163 -31.93 1.64 -10.24
C TRP A 163 -32.08 3.04 -10.87
N ALA A 164 -33.25 3.36 -11.43
CA ALA A 164 -33.48 4.64 -12.11
C ALA A 164 -33.28 5.84 -11.19
N ALA A 165 -33.61 5.71 -9.90
CA ALA A 165 -33.44 6.78 -8.91
C ALA A 165 -31.98 7.00 -8.48
N VAL A 166 -31.09 6.01 -8.68
CA VAL A 166 -29.69 6.08 -8.25
C VAL A 166 -28.71 6.12 -9.41
N ARG A 167 -29.15 5.86 -10.64
CA ARG A 167 -28.30 5.74 -11.83
C ARG A 167 -27.43 6.97 -12.06
N ASP A 168 -27.97 8.17 -11.91
CA ASP A 168 -27.21 9.38 -12.24
C ASP A 168 -26.11 9.66 -11.19
N GLU A 169 -26.38 9.39 -9.90
CA GLU A 169 -25.37 9.40 -8.83
C GLU A 169 -24.33 8.30 -9.07
N ALA A 170 -24.78 7.10 -9.43
CA ALA A 170 -23.96 5.93 -9.68
C ALA A 170 -23.00 6.14 -10.87
N ALA A 171 -23.50 6.73 -11.97
CA ALA A 171 -22.71 7.08 -13.15
C ALA A 171 -21.61 8.10 -12.84
N GLN A 172 -21.87 9.09 -11.99
CA GLN A 172 -20.85 10.04 -11.54
C GLN A 172 -19.74 9.38 -10.72
N GLN A 173 -20.05 8.32 -9.98
CA GLN A 173 -19.05 7.53 -9.25
C GLN A 173 -18.22 6.65 -10.20
N VAL A 174 -18.81 6.11 -11.27
CA VAL A 174 -18.10 5.31 -12.28
C VAL A 174 -16.99 6.11 -12.98
N THR A 175 -17.22 7.40 -13.25
CA THR A 175 -16.22 8.28 -13.88
C THR A 175 -15.10 8.71 -12.92
N ARG A 176 -15.25 8.51 -11.60
CA ARG A 176 -14.21 8.81 -10.59
C ARG A 176 -13.41 7.56 -10.26
N ILE A 177 -12.58 7.10 -11.21
CA ILE A 177 -11.55 6.08 -10.90
C ILE A 177 -10.55 6.72 -9.95
N VAL A 178 -10.59 6.30 -8.69
CA VAL A 178 -9.71 6.81 -7.63
C VAL A 178 -8.75 5.70 -7.27
N GLN A 179 -7.64 5.63 -8.00
CA GLN A 179 -6.55 4.69 -7.74
C GLN A 179 -5.48 5.34 -6.86
N ALA A 180 -5.18 4.69 -5.73
CA ALA A 180 -4.03 4.98 -4.88
C ALA A 180 -3.18 3.71 -4.84
N THR A 181 -1.90 3.80 -5.22
CA THR A 181 -0.93 2.71 -5.11
C THR A 181 0.38 3.24 -4.55
N GLY A 182 1.07 2.42 -3.74
CA GLY A 182 2.32 2.79 -3.06
C GLY A 182 2.12 3.25 -1.61
N ASP A 183 3.23 3.34 -0.87
CA ASP A 183 3.21 3.75 0.54
C ASP A 183 2.73 5.20 0.67
N ARG A 184 1.84 5.45 1.65
CA ARG A 184 1.25 6.78 1.97
C ARG A 184 0.27 7.34 0.93
N SER A 185 -0.18 6.55 -0.04
CA SER A 185 -1.15 7.00 -1.05
C SER A 185 -2.54 7.29 -0.45
N VAL A 186 -3.12 8.45 -0.73
CA VAL A 186 -4.51 8.81 -0.38
C VAL A 186 -5.25 9.22 -1.63
N ALA A 187 -6.41 8.62 -1.85
CA ALA A 187 -7.22 8.88 -3.02
C ALA A 187 -8.70 9.06 -2.57
N PRO A 188 -9.18 10.32 -2.44
CA PRO A 188 -10.56 10.59 -2.05
C PRO A 188 -11.49 10.42 -3.25
N GLY A 189 -12.44 9.47 -3.15
CA GLY A 189 -13.41 9.14 -4.20
C GLY A 189 -14.61 10.09 -4.34
N GLY A 190 -14.73 11.07 -3.46
CA GLY A 190 -15.92 11.91 -3.29
C GLY A 190 -15.58 13.31 -2.80
N ASP A 191 -16.60 14.07 -2.37
CA ASP A 191 -16.42 15.42 -1.86
C ASP A 191 -15.82 15.41 -0.45
N VAL A 192 -14.82 16.25 -0.23
CA VAL A 192 -14.07 16.39 1.04
C VAL A 192 -14.29 17.75 1.69
N ILE A 193 -15.44 18.38 1.39
CA ILE A 193 -15.79 19.71 1.88
C ILE A 193 -15.83 19.69 3.42
N GLY A 194 -15.07 20.60 4.05
CA GLY A 194 -14.97 20.70 5.51
C GLY A 194 -14.07 19.66 6.18
N SER A 195 -13.33 18.86 5.41
CA SER A 195 -12.44 17.81 5.95
C SER A 195 -10.97 18.19 5.84
N VAL A 196 -10.13 17.68 6.75
CA VAL A 196 -8.67 17.76 6.68
C VAL A 196 -8.12 16.35 6.51
N ILE A 197 -7.37 16.11 5.43
CA ILE A 197 -6.78 14.81 5.10
C ILE A 197 -5.28 14.88 5.36
N VAL A 198 -4.75 13.95 6.15
CA VAL A 198 -3.35 13.96 6.60
C VAL A 198 -2.77 12.55 6.49
N THR A 199 -1.62 12.42 5.83
CA THR A 199 -0.96 11.14 5.51
C THR A 199 0.55 11.22 5.74
N GLY A 200 1.21 10.08 5.97
CA GLY A 200 2.62 9.99 6.38
C GLY A 200 2.82 9.99 7.90
N ASP A 201 4.07 10.11 8.33
CA ASP A 201 4.47 10.01 9.74
C ASP A 201 4.73 11.40 10.36
N GLN A 202 4.64 11.51 11.69
CA GLN A 202 4.91 12.74 12.46
C GLN A 202 3.98 13.93 12.15
N ASN A 203 2.76 13.63 11.72
CA ASN A 203 1.77 14.65 11.44
C ASN A 203 1.16 15.25 12.70
N ILE A 204 1.10 16.59 12.77
CA ILE A 204 0.43 17.31 13.86
C ILE A 204 -0.64 18.22 13.26
N VAL A 205 -1.90 17.92 13.55
CA VAL A 205 -3.07 18.65 13.05
C VAL A 205 -3.65 19.48 14.18
N GLN A 206 -3.57 20.81 14.07
CA GLN A 206 -4.08 21.73 15.09
C GLN A 206 -5.09 22.71 14.47
N GLN A 207 -6.25 22.85 15.12
CA GLN A 207 -7.28 23.82 14.78
C GLN A 207 -7.64 24.65 16.02
N GLY A 208 -7.54 25.97 15.91
CA GLY A 208 -7.67 26.92 17.03
C GLY A 208 -6.99 28.26 16.73
N LYS A 209 -7.29 29.32 17.52
CA LYS A 209 -6.70 30.67 17.32
C LYS A 209 -5.22 30.74 17.71
N TYR A 210 -4.78 29.89 18.64
CA TYR A 210 -3.39 29.83 19.13
C TYR A 210 -2.97 28.37 19.27
N ASN A 211 -2.08 27.93 18.39
CA ASN A 211 -1.64 26.56 18.32
C ASN A 211 -0.10 26.55 18.33
N VAL A 212 0.49 25.71 19.18
CA VAL A 212 1.95 25.48 19.23
C VAL A 212 2.18 23.98 19.19
N SER A 213 3.01 23.53 18.26
CA SER A 213 3.35 22.13 18.05
C SER A 213 4.86 21.95 18.16
N ILE A 214 5.30 21.02 19.00
CA ILE A 214 6.72 20.84 19.36
C ILE A 214 7.06 19.36 19.23
N GLY A 215 7.85 18.99 18.24
CA GLY A 215 8.23 17.59 17.98
C GLY A 215 9.28 17.05 18.96
N GLN A 216 10.35 17.80 19.18
CA GLN A 216 11.36 17.57 20.22
C GLN A 216 11.86 18.95 20.65
N ALA A 217 11.78 19.27 21.93
CA ALA A 217 12.41 20.48 22.46
C ALA A 217 12.94 20.27 23.86
N SER A 218 14.06 20.94 24.13
CA SER A 218 14.65 21.10 25.46
C SER A 218 14.85 22.59 25.68
N GLY A 219 14.52 23.09 26.88
CA GLY A 219 14.70 24.52 27.23
C GLY A 219 13.60 25.48 26.76
N MET A 220 12.40 24.99 26.41
CA MET A 220 11.27 25.89 26.09
C MET A 220 10.70 26.55 27.34
N THR A 221 10.52 27.87 27.28
CA THR A 221 9.88 28.67 28.33
C THR A 221 8.79 29.54 27.71
N ILE A 222 7.59 29.55 28.30
CA ILE A 222 6.43 30.31 27.82
C ILE A 222 5.88 31.13 29.01
N GLY A 223 5.98 32.46 28.94
CA GLY A 223 5.49 33.41 29.96
C GLY A 223 6.43 34.60 30.17
N ASP A 224 5.91 35.69 30.77
CA ASP A 224 6.58 37.00 30.85
C ASP A 224 7.43 37.21 32.13
N GLN A 225 7.76 36.16 32.89
CA GLN A 225 8.49 36.28 34.16
C GLN A 225 9.53 35.16 34.31
N MET A 226 10.80 35.55 34.31
CA MET A 226 11.92 34.67 34.60
C MET A 226 12.35 34.89 36.06
N THR A 227 12.39 33.81 36.86
CA THR A 227 13.21 33.77 38.07
C THR A 227 14.16 32.57 37.97
N PRO A 228 15.49 32.76 38.11
CA PRO A 228 16.42 31.65 37.99
C PRO A 228 16.63 31.00 39.35
N SER A 229 16.15 29.76 39.53
CA SER A 229 16.83 28.78 40.40
C SER A 229 16.17 27.41 40.40
N ALA A 230 16.89 26.44 39.84
CA ALA A 230 17.17 25.18 40.51
C ALA A 230 18.39 24.55 39.85
N LYS A 231 19.49 24.39 40.60
CA LYS A 231 20.63 23.56 40.19
C LYS A 231 20.11 22.15 39.91
N LYS A 232 20.13 21.74 38.64
CA LYS A 232 19.83 20.37 38.19
C LYS A 232 20.97 19.47 38.69
N PRO A 233 20.70 18.25 39.20
CA PRO A 233 21.78 17.36 39.62
C PRO A 233 22.62 16.97 38.40
N ALA A 234 23.95 16.96 38.56
CA ALA A 234 24.93 16.66 37.54
C ALA A 234 24.62 15.32 36.85
N LYS A 235 24.32 15.37 35.55
CA LYS A 235 24.15 14.19 34.72
C LYS A 235 25.52 13.55 34.55
N GLY A 236 25.73 12.37 35.12
CA GLY A 236 26.96 11.60 34.90
C GLY A 236 27.10 11.22 33.43
N ILE A 237 28.34 11.24 32.90
CA ILE A 237 28.62 10.77 31.54
C ILE A 237 28.38 9.26 31.48
N THR A 238 27.52 8.82 30.56
CA THR A 238 27.25 7.40 30.31
C THR A 238 28.49 6.72 29.73
N MET A 239 28.97 5.67 30.38
CA MET A 239 30.15 4.92 29.97
C MET A 239 29.77 3.75 29.05
N ILE A 240 30.50 3.60 27.95
CA ILE A 240 30.40 2.52 26.96
C ILE A 240 31.60 1.59 27.15
N PRO A 241 31.41 0.30 27.45
CA PRO A 241 32.51 -0.66 27.53
C PRO A 241 33.15 -0.86 26.16
N VAL A 242 34.47 -1.01 26.12
CA VAL A 242 35.23 -1.25 24.88
C VAL A 242 36.16 -2.44 25.03
N GLU A 243 36.33 -3.22 23.96
CA GLU A 243 37.29 -4.31 23.96
C GLU A 243 38.72 -3.76 23.79
N SER A 244 39.44 -3.60 24.89
CA SER A 244 40.84 -3.21 24.88
C SER A 244 41.58 -3.74 26.11
N SER A 245 42.87 -4.05 25.96
CA SER A 245 43.76 -4.36 27.08
C SER A 245 44.13 -3.12 27.92
N MET A 246 43.97 -1.92 27.37
CA MET A 246 44.31 -0.65 28.03
C MET A 246 43.08 0.09 28.56
N VAL A 247 41.98 0.09 27.79
CA VAL A 247 40.77 0.87 28.09
C VAL A 247 39.62 -0.07 28.42
N ASP A 248 38.97 0.15 29.56
CA ASP A 248 37.80 -0.63 29.99
C ASP A 248 36.51 -0.03 29.41
N SER A 249 36.33 1.29 29.58
CA SER A 249 35.17 2.00 29.06
C SER A 249 35.45 3.46 28.77
N VAL A 250 34.66 4.03 27.87
CA VAL A 250 34.74 5.43 27.44
C VAL A 250 33.37 6.08 27.46
N GLY A 251 33.30 7.35 27.84
CA GLY A 251 32.09 8.14 27.79
C GLY A 251 32.38 9.52 27.24
N TYR A 252 31.46 10.10 26.49
CA TYR A 252 31.66 11.40 25.87
C TYR A 252 30.45 12.31 26.08
N ASP A 253 30.73 13.57 26.40
CA ASP A 253 29.75 14.65 26.49
C ASP A 253 29.96 15.61 25.32
N GLU A 254 29.05 15.57 24.36
CA GLU A 254 29.12 16.36 23.13
C GLU A 254 28.88 17.86 23.38
N GLU A 255 28.06 18.23 24.37
CA GLU A 255 27.79 19.62 24.71
C GLU A 255 29.02 20.28 25.35
N ARG A 256 29.79 19.49 26.10
CA ARG A 256 30.94 19.98 26.89
C ARG A 256 32.30 19.65 26.28
N HIS A 257 32.33 18.88 25.19
CA HIS A 257 33.56 18.36 24.58
C HIS A 257 34.48 17.65 25.61
N LEU A 258 33.86 16.82 26.47
CA LEU A 258 34.55 16.09 27.53
C LEU A 258 34.58 14.59 27.22
N LEU A 259 35.78 14.01 27.23
CA LEU A 259 35.99 12.58 27.08
C LEU A 259 36.40 11.97 28.43
N GLN A 260 35.56 11.10 28.98
CA GLN A 260 35.87 10.30 30.15
C GLN A 260 36.39 8.93 29.73
N VAL A 261 37.54 8.52 30.25
CA VAL A 261 38.16 7.22 29.98
C VAL A 261 38.42 6.50 31.29
N MET A 262 37.93 5.28 31.40
CA MET A 262 38.29 4.34 32.45
C MET A 262 39.27 3.31 31.89
N PHE A 263 40.46 3.26 32.47
CA PHE A 263 41.48 2.29 32.10
C PHE A 263 41.22 0.97 32.82
N THR A 264 41.73 -0.13 32.25
CA THR A 264 41.66 -1.47 32.86
C THR A 264 42.37 -1.55 34.21
N SER A 265 43.25 -0.58 34.52
CA SER A 265 43.87 -0.38 35.83
C SER A 265 42.91 0.17 36.90
N GLY A 266 41.68 0.52 36.54
CA GLY A 266 40.70 1.18 37.40
C GLY A 266 40.88 2.70 37.53
N GLN A 267 41.85 3.28 36.83
CA GLN A 267 42.06 4.72 36.82
C GLN A 267 41.07 5.40 35.86
N VAL A 268 40.45 6.49 36.30
CA VAL A 268 39.53 7.29 35.50
C VAL A 268 40.17 8.65 35.20
N TYR A 269 40.06 9.09 33.96
CA TYR A 269 40.55 10.38 33.49
C TYR A 269 39.45 11.11 32.71
N CYS A 270 39.43 12.43 32.84
CA CYS A 270 38.59 13.32 32.05
C CYS A 270 39.49 14.20 31.18
N TYR A 271 39.35 14.08 29.87
CA TYR A 271 40.02 14.91 28.88
C TYR A 271 39.08 16.02 28.41
N GLU A 272 39.61 17.23 28.25
CA GLU A 272 38.85 18.45 27.96
C GLU A 272 39.13 18.96 26.55
N ASN A 273 38.13 19.58 25.93
CA ASN A 273 38.19 20.13 24.56
C ASN A 273 38.49 19.06 23.50
N VAL A 274 38.02 17.83 23.71
CA VAL A 274 38.17 16.73 22.75
C VAL A 274 37.05 16.85 21.70
N PRO A 275 37.35 17.00 20.40
CA PRO A 275 36.34 17.05 19.35
C PRO A 275 35.57 15.73 19.19
N PRO A 276 34.30 15.75 18.74
CA PRO A 276 33.51 14.52 18.52
C PRO A 276 34.18 13.52 17.58
N GLU A 277 34.93 14.01 16.60
CA GLU A 277 35.62 13.17 15.62
C GLU A 277 36.73 12.32 16.26
N VAL A 278 37.37 12.83 17.33
CA VAL A 278 38.42 12.08 18.06
C VAL A 278 37.80 11.02 18.95
N PHE A 279 36.64 11.29 19.54
CA PHE A 279 35.87 10.27 20.26
C PHE A 279 35.41 9.16 19.31
N GLN A 280 34.86 9.52 18.15
CA GLN A 280 34.43 8.55 17.15
C GLN A 280 35.62 7.72 16.64
N GLY A 281 36.74 8.37 16.35
CA GLY A 281 37.96 7.69 15.94
C GLY A 281 38.49 6.73 17.02
N LEU A 282 38.36 7.07 18.31
CA LEU A 282 38.68 6.15 19.40
C LEU A 282 37.76 4.93 19.37
N LEU A 283 36.44 5.10 19.22
CA LEU A 283 35.49 3.98 19.14
C LEU A 283 35.71 3.06 17.93
N GLU A 284 36.21 3.59 16.82
CA GLU A 284 36.43 2.82 15.58
C GLU A 284 37.84 2.23 15.46
N ALA A 285 38.83 2.76 16.19
CA ALA A 285 40.22 2.33 16.06
C ALA A 285 40.45 0.82 16.33
N GLU A 286 41.21 0.15 15.45
CA GLU A 286 41.59 -1.26 15.62
C GLU A 286 42.36 -1.51 16.93
N SER A 287 43.07 -0.51 17.45
CA SER A 287 43.73 -0.57 18.74
C SER A 287 43.49 0.70 19.56
N LYS A 288 42.56 0.63 20.52
CA LYS A 288 42.23 1.75 21.43
C LYS A 288 43.45 2.30 22.15
N GLY A 289 44.35 1.42 22.60
CA GLY A 289 45.56 1.83 23.31
C GLY A 289 46.63 2.47 22.43
N ARG A 290 46.64 2.20 21.12
CA ARG A 290 47.48 2.94 20.16
C ARG A 290 46.84 4.29 19.86
N TYR A 291 45.55 4.32 19.57
CA TYR A 291 44.82 5.55 19.30
C TYR A 291 44.90 6.55 20.46
N MET A 292 44.73 6.07 21.70
CA MET A 292 44.90 6.89 22.91
C MET A 292 46.27 7.55 22.97
N ARG A 293 47.35 6.84 22.62
CA ARG A 293 48.72 7.40 22.65
C ARG A 293 48.99 8.38 21.51
N ASP A 294 48.45 8.10 20.33
CA ASP A 294 48.77 8.86 19.12
C ASP A 294 47.92 10.14 19.02
N TYR A 295 46.70 10.13 19.57
CA TYR A 295 45.71 11.19 19.33
C TYR A 295 45.10 11.82 20.60
N ILE A 296 45.29 11.27 21.80
CA ILE A 296 44.58 11.75 23.01
C ILE A 296 45.53 12.11 24.16
N ILE A 297 46.40 11.19 24.55
CA ILE A 297 47.38 11.37 25.63
C ILE A 297 48.39 12.43 25.20
N ASP A 298 48.65 13.38 26.10
CA ASP A 298 49.52 14.55 25.88
C ASP A 298 49.08 15.50 24.74
N VAL A 299 47.93 15.23 24.09
CA VAL A 299 47.31 16.11 23.10
C VAL A 299 46.27 17.02 23.76
N TYR A 300 45.46 16.48 24.68
CA TYR A 300 44.39 17.22 25.35
C TYR A 300 44.69 17.46 26.83
N PRO A 301 44.31 18.63 27.39
CA PRO A 301 44.30 18.86 28.83
C PRO A 301 43.44 17.81 29.53
N TYR A 302 43.89 17.32 30.68
CA TYR A 302 43.17 16.29 31.42
C TYR A 302 43.23 16.48 32.92
N ARG A 303 42.24 15.89 33.60
CA ARG A 303 42.20 15.74 35.06
C ARG A 303 41.96 14.30 35.45
N ARG A 304 42.56 13.88 36.56
CA ARG A 304 42.32 12.55 37.13
C ARG A 304 40.99 12.56 37.89
N GLY A 305 40.14 11.57 37.60
CA GLY A 305 38.79 11.45 38.13
C GLY A 305 37.71 11.56 37.04
N PRO A 306 36.44 11.29 37.39
CA PRO A 306 35.32 11.46 36.47
C PRO A 306 35.14 12.93 36.09
N CYS A 307 34.59 13.17 34.91
CA CYS A 307 34.24 14.51 34.48
C CYS A 307 33.17 15.09 35.41
N ARG A 308 33.48 16.21 36.07
CA ARG A 308 32.57 16.93 36.99
C ARG A 308 32.28 18.33 36.46
N GLU A 309 31.14 18.89 36.82
CA GLU A 309 30.86 20.32 36.65
C GLU A 309 31.81 21.12 37.56
N THR A 310 32.53 22.09 36.98
CA THR A 310 33.19 23.18 37.69
C THR A 310 32.21 24.34 37.84
#